data_AF-A0A090Q7D2-F1
#
_entry.id   AF-A0A090Q7D2-F1
#
_cell.length_a   1.000
_cell.length_b   1.000
_cell.length_c   1.000
_cell.angle_alpha   90.00
_cell.angle_beta   90.00
_cell.angle_gamma   90.00
#
_symmetry.space_group_name_H-M   'P 1'
#
loop_
_entity.id
_entity.type
_entity.pdbx_description
1 polymer ?
#
loop_
_entity_poly.entity_id
_entity_poly.type
_entity_poly.pdbx_seq_one_letter_code
_entity_poly.pdbx_strand_id
1 'polypeptide(L)'
;MRIGITLSRNYPIKMSDLLNSSGILAGVLFTIDKNRSEPPFGGTIEEYRKLFEPLFKIETLEPCYNSVPDRKNKEVFIQFKKK
;
A
#
# COMPACT_ATOMS: atom_id res chain seq x y z
N MET A 1 19.84 5.36 -14.79
CA MET A 1 18.36 5.34 -14.91
C MET A 1 17.80 5.03 -13.53
N ARG A 2 17.31 6.04 -12.79
CA ARG A 2 16.76 5.84 -11.44
C ARG A 2 15.39 5.19 -11.59
N ILE A 3 15.28 3.90 -11.26
CA ILE A 3 13.99 3.25 -11.08
C ILE A 3 13.46 3.76 -9.73
N GLY A 4 12.93 4.99 -9.73
CA GLY A 4 12.17 5.50 -8.60
C GLY A 4 10.87 4.71 -8.55
N ILE A 5 10.86 3.63 -7.76
CA ILE A 5 9.63 2.93 -7.40
C ILE A 5 8.91 3.79 -6.36
N THR A 6 8.55 5.02 -6.76
CA THR A 6 7.36 5.66 -6.23
C THR A 6 6.23 4.66 -6.39
N LEU A 7 5.28 4.57 -5.46
CA LEU A 7 4.07 3.76 -5.67
C LEU A 7 3.42 4.22 -6.98
N SER A 8 3.76 3.52 -8.06
CA SER A 8 3.39 3.90 -9.40
C SER A 8 1.89 3.73 -9.49
N ARG A 9 1.19 4.66 -10.15
CA ARG A 9 -0.26 4.52 -10.42
C ARG A 9 -0.59 3.19 -11.11
N ASN A 10 0.42 2.54 -11.71
CA ASN A 10 0.30 1.24 -12.35
C ASN A 10 0.15 0.08 -11.35
N TYR A 11 0.63 0.21 -10.11
CA TYR A 11 0.56 -0.88 -9.13
C TYR A 11 -0.89 -1.22 -8.73
N PRO A 12 -1.74 -0.27 -8.30
CA PRO A 12 -3.15 -0.55 -8.05
C PRO A 12 -3.90 -1.09 -9.27
N ILE A 13 -3.59 -0.57 -10.46
CA ILE A 13 -4.18 -1.05 -11.73
C ILE A 13 -3.84 -2.52 -11.92
N LYS A 14 -2.55 -2.87 -11.84
CA LYS A 14 -2.11 -4.25 -12.04
C LYS A 14 -2.68 -5.20 -10.99
N MET A 15 -2.76 -4.78 -9.73
CA MET A 15 -3.37 -5.58 -8.67
C MET A 15 -4.87 -5.79 -8.88
N SER A 16 -5.58 -4.77 -9.37
CA SER A 16 -6.99 -4.92 -9.76
C SER A 16 -7.12 -5.92 -10.91
N ASP A 17 -6.28 -5.82 -11.95
CA ASP A 17 -6.33 -6.73 -13.11
C ASP A 17 -6.07 -8.19 -12.73
N LEU A 18 -5.21 -8.45 -11.75
CA LEU A 18 -4.87 -9.81 -11.31
C LEU A 18 -5.95 -10.45 -10.42
N LEU A 19 -6.81 -9.65 -9.80
CA LEU A 19 -7.83 -10.14 -8.88
C LEU A 19 -9.14 -10.46 -9.62
N ASN A 20 -9.78 -11.56 -9.24
CA ASN A 20 -11.14 -11.89 -9.66
C ASN A 20 -12.15 -10.86 -9.13
N SER A 21 -13.38 -10.87 -9.65
CA SER A 21 -14.48 -10.09 -9.08
C SER A 21 -14.63 -10.41 -7.59
N SER A 22 -14.80 -9.38 -6.76
CA SER A 22 -14.78 -9.47 -5.28
C SER A 22 -13.47 -9.93 -4.64
N GLY A 23 -12.37 -10.04 -5.41
CA GLY A 23 -11.06 -10.38 -4.88
C GLY A 23 -10.53 -9.36 -3.86
N ILE A 24 -9.67 -9.82 -2.95
CA ILE A 24 -9.12 -9.02 -1.86
C ILE A 24 -7.61 -8.88 -2.05
N LEU A 25 -7.14 -7.63 -2.03
CA LEU A 25 -5.73 -7.30 -1.85
C LEU A 25 -5.48 -7.09 -0.35
N ALA A 26 -4.72 -7.99 0.27
CA ALA A 26 -4.32 -7.88 1.67
C ALA A 26 -2.80 -7.88 1.80
N GLY A 27 -2.27 -7.12 2.76
CA GLY A 27 -0.83 -7.00 2.95
C GLY A 27 -0.42 -5.87 3.86
N VAL A 28 0.84 -5.46 3.77
CA VAL A 28 1.43 -4.41 4.60
C VAL A 28 2.07 -3.34 3.70
N LEU A 29 1.82 -2.07 4.01
CA LEU A 29 2.45 -0.92 3.35
C LEU A 29 3.29 -0.12 4.36
N PHE A 30 4.47 0.36 3.94
CA PHE A 30 5.37 1.09 4.83
C PHE A 30 5.00 2.57 4.94
N THR A 31 4.70 3.06 6.13
CA THR A 31 4.48 4.48 6.43
C THR A 31 5.78 5.18 6.87
N ILE A 32 6.81 5.07 6.03
CA ILE A 32 8.13 5.68 6.23
C ILE A 32 8.39 6.76 5.17
N ASP A 33 9.49 7.51 5.32
CA ASP A 33 9.86 8.56 4.36
C ASP A 33 10.00 7.99 2.93
N LYS A 34 9.28 8.62 2.00
CA LYS A 34 9.27 8.29 0.56
C LYS A 34 10.49 8.82 -0.19
N ASN A 35 11.23 9.76 0.40
CA ASN A 35 12.41 10.37 -0.21
C ASN A 35 13.70 9.56 0.02
N ARG A 36 13.59 8.38 0.63
CA ARG A 36 14.73 7.48 0.80
C ARG A 36 15.31 7.08 -0.56
N SER A 37 16.64 7.10 -0.63
CA SER A 37 17.39 6.66 -1.82
C SER A 37 17.35 5.14 -2.01
N GLU A 38 16.91 4.39 -0.99
CA GLU A 38 16.91 2.94 -0.96
C GLU A 38 15.58 2.39 -0.44
N PRO A 39 15.15 1.22 -0.92
CA PRO A 39 13.96 0.55 -0.40
C PRO A 39 14.14 0.14 1.08
N PRO A 40 13.05 -0.07 1.82
CA PRO A 40 11.66 0.09 1.39
C PRO A 40 11.28 1.54 1.10
N PHE A 41 10.52 1.75 0.02
CA PHE A 41 9.88 3.03 -0.27
C PHE A 41 8.58 3.11 0.50
N GLY A 42 8.34 4.24 1.16
CA GLY A 42 7.13 4.47 1.93
C GLY A 42 6.16 5.45 1.28
N GLY A 43 5.14 5.80 2.03
CA GLY A 43 4.14 6.81 1.71
C GLY A 43 3.29 7.11 2.94
N THR A 44 2.29 7.96 2.79
CA THR A 44 1.32 8.22 3.88
C THR A 44 0.03 7.43 3.68
N ILE A 45 -0.73 7.30 4.77
CA ILE A 45 -2.07 6.70 4.74
C ILE A 45 -2.96 7.43 3.72
N GLU A 46 -2.88 8.76 3.65
CA GLU A 46 -3.65 9.59 2.73
C GLU A 46 -3.24 9.34 1.27
N GLU A 47 -1.95 9.16 1.00
CA GLU A 47 -1.44 8.83 -0.34
C GLU A 47 -1.93 7.46 -0.78
N TYR A 48 -1.83 6.45 0.08
CA TYR A 48 -2.35 5.11 -0.19
C TYR A 48 -3.86 5.13 -0.41
N ARG A 49 -4.60 5.83 0.45
CA ARG A 49 -6.04 6.00 0.28
C ARG A 49 -6.39 6.54 -1.11
N LYS A 50 -5.83 7.70 -1.48
CA LYS A 50 -6.07 8.33 -2.79
C LYS A 50 -5.68 7.44 -3.97
N LEU A 51 -4.64 6.63 -3.79
CA LEU A 51 -4.10 5.77 -4.84
C LEU A 51 -4.96 4.52 -5.08
N PHE A 52 -5.54 3.92 -4.03
CA PHE A 52 -6.31 2.66 -4.15
C PHE A 52 -7.82 2.87 -4.21
N GLU A 53 -8.38 3.94 -3.62
CA GLU A 53 -9.83 4.21 -3.64
C GLU A 53 -10.49 4.22 -5.03
N PRO A 54 -9.83 4.64 -6.13
CA PRO A 54 -10.45 4.58 -7.45
C PRO A 54 -10.81 3.15 -7.90
N LEU A 55 -10.01 2.15 -7.54
CA LEU A 55 -10.12 0.77 -8.03
C LEU A 55 -10.59 -0.23 -6.96
N PHE A 56 -10.52 0.15 -5.69
CA PHE A 56 -10.83 -0.72 -4.57
C PHE A 56 -11.76 -0.03 -3.56
N LYS A 57 -12.57 -0.83 -2.88
CA LYS A 57 -13.19 -0.47 -1.61
C LYS A 57 -12.18 -0.74 -0.50
N ILE A 58 -11.81 0.30 0.25
CA ILE A 58 -10.91 0.17 1.40
C ILE A 58 -11.72 -0.37 2.58
N GLU A 59 -11.42 -1.61 3.00
CA GLU A 59 -12.01 -2.21 4.21
C GLU A 59 -11.11 -1.99 5.42
N THR A 60 -9.79 -2.07 5.26
CA THR A 60 -8.81 -1.78 6.32
C THR A 60 -7.61 -1.04 5.76
N LEU A 61 -7.17 0.00 6.47
CA LEU A 61 -5.94 0.77 6.24
C LEU A 61 -5.51 1.38 7.58
N GLU A 62 -4.90 0.57 8.44
CA GLU A 62 -4.70 0.88 9.85
C GLU A 62 -3.31 0.46 10.35
N PRO A 63 -2.76 1.07 11.42
CA PRO A 63 -1.49 0.67 11.98
C PRO A 63 -1.41 -0.83 12.26
N CYS A 64 -0.31 -1.45 11.84
CA CYS A 64 -0.09 -2.88 12.04
C CYS A 64 0.20 -3.15 13.53
N TYR A 65 -0.73 -3.79 14.25
CA TYR A 65 -0.60 -4.03 15.69
C TYR A 65 0.38 -5.17 16.02
N ASN A 66 0.62 -6.06 15.06
CA ASN A 66 1.52 -7.22 15.18
C ASN A 66 2.90 -6.97 14.57
N SER A 67 3.28 -5.71 14.34
CA SER A 67 4.64 -5.36 13.91
C SER A 67 5.70 -5.79 14.94
N VAL A 68 6.83 -6.29 14.44
CA VAL A 68 8.05 -6.43 15.25
C VAL A 68 8.56 -5.05 15.71
N PRO A 69 9.30 -4.95 16.83
CA PRO A 69 9.70 -3.67 17.42
C PRO A 69 10.32 -2.67 16.43
N ASP A 70 11.20 -3.13 15.54
CA ASP A 70 11.89 -2.28 14.55
C ASP A 70 10.96 -1.65 13.50
N ARG A 71 9.79 -2.26 13.28
CA ARG A 71 8.77 -1.87 12.28
C ARG A 71 7.54 -1.22 12.91
N LYS A 72 7.47 -1.17 14.25
CA LYS A 72 6.36 -0.55 14.98
C LYS A 72 6.17 0.90 14.50
N ASN A 73 4.90 1.27 14.23
CA ASN A 73 4.50 2.60 13.74
C ASN A 73 5.09 3.00 12.37
N LYS A 74 5.69 2.06 11.63
CA LYS A 74 6.26 2.28 10.30
C LYS A 74 5.53 1.54 9.20
N GLU A 75 4.42 0.89 9.54
CA GLU A 75 3.64 0.11 8.59
C GLU A 75 2.16 0.05 8.96
N VAL A 76 1.33 -0.09 7.93
CA VAL A 76 -0.11 -0.26 8.03
C VAL A 76 -0.52 -1.57 7.38
N PHE A 77 -1.48 -2.26 8.00
CA PHE A 77 -2.15 -3.39 7.39
C PHE A 77 -3.23 -2.89 6.44
N ILE A 78 -3.30 -3.52 5.26
CA ILE A 78 -4.31 -3.23 4.25
C ILE A 78 -5.19 -4.44 3.99
N GLN A 79 -6.48 -4.16 3.79
CA GLN A 79 -7.44 -5.09 3.19
C GLN A 79 -8.34 -4.30 2.27
N PHE A 80 -8.17 -4.49 0.96
CA PHE A 80 -8.87 -3.75 -0.07
C PHE A 80 -9.65 -4.72 -0.96
N LYS A 81 -10.96 -4.51 -1.11
CA LYS A 81 -11.81 -5.32 -1.97
C LYS A 81 -11.90 -4.70 -3.37
N LYS A 82 -11.61 -5.46 -4.41
CA LYS A 82 -11.71 -5.00 -5.81
C LYS A 82 -13.13 -4.53 -6.12
N LYS A 83 -13.26 -3.38 -6.81
CA LYS A 83 -14.52 -2.86 -7.35
C LYS A 83 -14.93 -3.57 -8.64
#